data_AF-A0A453EU41-F1
#
_entry.id   AF-A0A453EU41-F1
#
_cell.length_a   1.000
_cell.length_b   1.000
_cell.length_c   1.000
_cell.angle_alpha   90.00
_cell.angle_beta   90.00
_cell.angle_gamma   90.00
#
_symmetry.space_group_name_H-M   'P 1'
#
loop_
_entity.id
_entity.type
_entity.pdbx_description
1 polymer ?
#
loop_
_entity_poly.entity_id
_entity_poly.type
_entity_poly.pdbx_seq_one_letter_code
_entity_poly.pdbx_strand_id
1 'polypeptide(L)'
;VNPVDGVIVSKKQLPPRKTWKTNESLFPCELSEDTLSCIKDAVEVAVKEWGEKSLPELEAEERLSYSCEKGPTRDEVIATLRTAFMKIADEFKIYTEEEKKKVIATGGLHVVGTERHESRRIDNQLRGRSGRQGDPGSSRFFLSLEDNIFRIFGGDRIQANIGPGTPRESWDLGKLIAKVQQYCYLLNDLTPELLESKCSSYEDLQEYLRTRGREAYFQKAEIVEKQAPGLMKEAERFLILSNIDKLWKEHLQALKFVQQAVGLRGYAQRDPLIEYKLEGYNLFLDMMAQIRRNVIYSVYQFKPVMKKQEEESSEKKDPKKNLQKGAKKLGAAQAAS
;
A
#
# COMPACT_ATOMS: atom_id res chain seq x y z
N VAL A 1 -28.53 40.94 20.77
CA VAL A 1 -27.73 41.74 21.72
C VAL A 1 -26.31 41.78 21.19
N ASN A 2 -25.79 42.95 20.82
CA ASN A 2 -24.39 43.05 20.36
C ASN A 2 -23.47 42.62 21.51
N PRO A 3 -22.61 41.59 21.34
CA PRO A 3 -21.70 41.22 22.40
C PRO A 3 -20.51 42.17 22.36
N VAL A 4 -20.40 42.93 23.44
CA VAL A 4 -19.16 43.53 23.93
C VAL A 4 -18.25 42.37 24.38
N ASP A 5 -16.96 42.50 24.06
CA ASP A 5 -15.82 41.70 24.51
C ASP A 5 -15.72 40.21 24.09
N GLY A 6 -14.86 39.97 23.10
CA GLY A 6 -13.85 38.90 23.17
C GLY A 6 -14.26 37.44 22.99
N VAL A 7 -15.54 37.10 22.88
CA VAL A 7 -15.97 35.70 22.67
C VAL A 7 -16.25 35.44 21.19
N ILE A 8 -15.40 34.63 20.55
CA ILE A 8 -15.63 34.12 19.19
C ILE A 8 -16.79 33.13 19.26
N VAL A 9 -18.02 33.61 19.04
CA VAL A 9 -19.18 32.74 18.87
C VAL A 9 -19.23 32.30 17.41
N SER A 10 -19.20 31.00 17.17
CA SER A 10 -19.37 30.44 15.82
C SER A 10 -20.76 30.83 15.32
N LYS A 11 -20.80 31.77 14.37
CA LYS A 11 -22.01 32.05 13.60
C LYS A 11 -22.23 30.82 12.73
N LYS A 12 -23.16 29.95 13.13
CA LYS A 12 -23.65 28.85 12.30
C LYS A 12 -24.18 29.46 11.01
N GLN A 13 -23.38 29.46 9.95
CA GLN A 13 -23.83 29.92 8.63
C GLN A 13 -25.00 29.03 8.25
N LEU A 14 -26.16 29.66 8.02
CA LEU A 14 -27.28 28.97 7.39
C LEU A 14 -26.77 28.42 6.05
N PRO A 15 -27.12 27.17 5.70
CA PRO A 15 -26.69 26.61 4.42
C PRO A 15 -27.10 27.56 3.28
N PRO A 16 -26.23 27.78 2.29
CA PRO A 16 -26.54 28.65 1.17
C PRO A 16 -27.86 28.18 0.53
N ARG A 17 -28.75 29.13 0.20
CA ARG A 17 -29.96 28.80 -0.57
C ARG A 17 -29.51 28.17 -1.88
N LYS A 18 -29.82 26.89 -2.09
CA LYS A 18 -29.53 26.18 -3.34
C LYS A 18 -30.18 26.95 -4.49
N THR A 19 -29.38 27.45 -5.42
CA THR A 19 -29.85 28.00 -6.68
C THR A 19 -29.82 26.88 -7.71
N TRP A 20 -30.97 26.53 -8.28
CA TRP A 20 -31.12 25.51 -9.34
C TRP A 20 -30.58 25.97 -10.70
N LYS A 21 -29.75 27.01 -10.74
CA LYS A 21 -29.09 27.43 -11.97
C LYS A 21 -28.02 26.40 -12.32
N THR A 22 -28.26 25.67 -13.40
CA THR A 22 -27.29 24.79 -14.01
C THR A 22 -26.11 25.61 -14.52
N ASN A 23 -24.89 25.12 -14.31
CA ASN A 23 -23.71 25.73 -14.92
C ASN A 23 -23.65 25.29 -16.38
N GLU A 24 -24.02 26.21 -17.29
CA GLU A 24 -24.12 25.95 -18.73
C GLU A 24 -22.79 25.49 -19.34
N SER A 25 -21.65 25.87 -18.74
CA SER A 25 -20.31 25.44 -19.18
C SER A 25 -20.01 23.95 -19.03
N LEU A 26 -20.81 23.20 -18.26
CA LEU A 26 -20.61 21.77 -18.04
C LEU A 26 -21.19 20.90 -19.15
N PHE A 27 -22.01 21.47 -20.04
CA PHE A 27 -22.69 20.75 -21.11
C PHE A 27 -21.93 20.89 -22.43
N PRO A 28 -21.82 19.81 -23.23
CA PRO A 28 -20.98 19.78 -24.43
C PRO A 28 -21.52 20.61 -25.59
N CYS A 29 -22.83 20.88 -25.65
CA CYS A 29 -23.47 21.67 -26.69
C CYS A 29 -24.77 22.32 -26.21
N GLU A 30 -25.21 23.36 -26.92
CA GLU A 30 -26.58 23.87 -26.82
C GLU A 30 -27.54 22.89 -27.53
N LEU A 31 -28.71 22.67 -26.94
CA LEU A 31 -29.71 21.73 -27.45
C LEU A 31 -30.42 22.30 -28.69
N SER A 32 -30.84 21.42 -29.59
CA SER A 32 -31.63 21.82 -30.75
C SER A 32 -33.01 22.38 -30.35
N GLU A 33 -33.59 23.24 -31.21
CA GLU A 33 -34.94 23.80 -31.00
C GLU A 33 -36.03 22.71 -30.90
N ASP A 34 -35.85 21.61 -31.63
CA ASP A 34 -36.73 20.44 -31.61
C ASP A 34 -36.66 19.69 -30.27
N THR A 35 -35.47 19.57 -29.68
CA THR A 35 -35.32 18.94 -28.37
C THR A 35 -35.82 19.86 -27.25
N LEU A 36 -35.59 21.17 -27.37
CA LEU A 36 -36.12 22.16 -26.42
C LEU A 36 -37.65 22.20 -26.41
N SER A 37 -38.31 22.09 -27.58
CA SER A 37 -39.77 21.99 -27.65
C SER A 37 -40.28 20.70 -26.98
N CYS A 38 -39.65 19.56 -27.26
CA CYS A 38 -40.02 18.29 -26.61
C CYS A 38 -39.84 18.30 -25.09
N ILE A 39 -38.83 19.01 -24.58
CA ILE A 39 -38.63 19.19 -23.13
C ILE A 39 -39.76 20.03 -22.54
N LYS A 40 -40.12 21.15 -23.20
CA LYS A 40 -41.23 22.00 -22.75
C LYS A 40 -42.53 21.21 -22.71
N ASP A 41 -42.85 20.45 -23.76
CA ASP A 41 -44.04 19.61 -23.83
C ASP A 41 -44.05 18.55 -22.72
N ALA A 42 -42.92 17.89 -22.46
CA ALA A 42 -42.80 16.89 -21.39
C ALA A 42 -42.99 17.52 -19.99
N VAL A 43 -42.46 18.73 -19.78
CA VAL A 43 -42.64 19.47 -18.53
C VAL A 43 -44.09 19.93 -18.36
N GLU A 44 -44.75 20.39 -19.43
CA GLU A 44 -46.17 20.79 -19.38
C GLU A 44 -47.07 19.60 -19.04
N VAL A 45 -46.83 18.42 -19.62
CA VAL A 45 -47.55 17.19 -19.28
C VAL A 45 -47.31 16.80 -17.81
N ALA A 46 -46.07 16.89 -17.33
CA ALA A 46 -45.74 16.60 -15.94
C ALA A 46 -46.39 17.58 -14.96
N VAL A 47 -46.41 18.88 -15.29
CA VAL A 47 -47.05 19.92 -14.47
C VAL A 47 -48.58 19.74 -14.46
N LYS A 48 -49.18 19.29 -15.56
CA LYS A 48 -50.63 19.05 -15.64
C LYS A 48 -51.08 17.86 -14.79
N GLU A 49 -50.32 16.76 -14.81
CA GLU A 49 -50.66 15.53 -14.06
C GLU A 49 -50.22 15.58 -12.60
N TRP A 50 -49.03 16.11 -12.31
CA TRP A 50 -48.50 16.15 -10.95
C TRP A 50 -48.84 17.46 -10.22
N GLY A 51 -49.00 18.60 -10.91
CA GLY A 51 -49.27 19.91 -10.32
C GLY A 51 -48.00 20.72 -9.97
N GLU A 52 -48.05 22.04 -10.12
CA GLU A 52 -46.88 22.96 -10.06
C GLU A 52 -46.07 22.94 -8.74
N LYS A 53 -46.62 22.44 -7.64
CA LYS A 53 -46.00 22.47 -6.28
C LYS A 53 -46.23 21.21 -5.46
N SER A 54 -46.64 20.10 -6.07
CA SER A 54 -47.11 18.94 -5.31
C SER A 54 -45.99 18.05 -4.77
N LEU A 55 -44.83 18.01 -5.42
CA LEU A 55 -43.79 17.02 -5.12
C LEU A 55 -42.69 17.56 -4.20
N PRO A 56 -42.34 16.83 -3.12
CA PRO A 56 -41.13 17.11 -2.36
C PRO A 56 -39.87 16.83 -3.20
N GLU A 57 -38.75 17.52 -2.89
CA GLU A 57 -37.47 17.48 -3.63
C GLU A 57 -37.00 16.04 -3.91
N LEU A 58 -37.01 15.19 -2.88
CA LEU A 58 -36.60 13.80 -2.98
C LEU A 58 -37.46 13.00 -3.97
N GLU A 59 -38.78 13.24 -3.97
CA GLU A 59 -39.72 12.54 -4.83
C GLU A 59 -39.61 12.97 -6.31
N ALA A 60 -39.24 14.23 -6.55
CA ALA A 60 -38.97 14.72 -7.89
C ALA A 60 -37.65 14.13 -8.43
N GLU A 61 -36.60 14.07 -7.61
CA GLU A 61 -35.32 13.44 -7.97
C GLU A 61 -35.48 11.93 -8.23
N GLU A 62 -36.25 11.23 -7.40
CA GLU A 62 -36.53 9.80 -7.59
C GLU A 62 -37.28 9.54 -8.90
N ARG A 63 -38.30 10.35 -9.21
CA ARG A 63 -39.05 10.22 -10.47
C ARG A 63 -38.19 10.53 -11.70
N LEU A 64 -37.34 11.56 -11.63
CA LEU A 64 -36.38 11.86 -12.69
C LEU A 64 -35.37 10.71 -12.86
N SER A 65 -34.81 10.18 -11.78
CA SER A 65 -33.92 9.02 -11.83
C SER A 65 -34.60 7.83 -12.51
N TYR A 66 -35.85 7.54 -12.14
CA TYR A 66 -36.61 6.44 -12.73
C TYR A 66 -36.96 6.67 -14.21
N SER A 67 -37.16 7.93 -14.62
CA SER A 67 -37.34 8.27 -16.04
C SER A 67 -36.10 7.97 -16.88
N CYS A 68 -34.90 8.07 -16.30
CA CYS A 68 -33.62 7.74 -16.95
C CYS A 68 -33.36 6.22 -17.08
N GLU A 69 -34.14 5.37 -16.39
CA GLU A 69 -33.98 3.91 -16.46
C GLU A 69 -34.64 3.30 -17.71
N LYS A 70 -34.20 2.11 -18.11
CA LYS A 70 -34.71 1.39 -19.29
C LYS A 70 -35.93 0.48 -19.01
N GLY A 71 -36.50 0.56 -17.81
CA GLY A 71 -37.59 -0.32 -17.38
C GLY A 71 -38.94 0.03 -18.03
N PRO A 72 -39.82 -0.95 -18.30
CA PRO A 72 -41.17 -0.66 -18.77
C PRO A 72 -41.95 0.09 -17.68
N THR A 73 -42.61 1.17 -18.06
CA THR A 73 -43.34 2.03 -17.13
C THR A 73 -44.79 2.18 -17.60
N ARG A 74 -45.74 2.20 -16.65
CA ARG A 74 -47.18 2.36 -16.92
C ARG A 74 -47.64 3.82 -16.87
N ASP A 75 -46.81 4.69 -16.29
CA ASP A 75 -47.05 6.12 -16.16
C ASP A 75 -46.66 6.84 -17.45
N GLU A 76 -47.61 7.60 -18.01
CA GLU A 76 -47.47 8.36 -19.24
C GLU A 76 -46.48 9.53 -19.08
N VAL A 77 -46.43 10.16 -17.91
CA VAL A 77 -45.52 11.27 -17.62
C VAL A 77 -44.07 10.81 -17.59
N ILE A 78 -43.81 9.65 -16.98
CA ILE A 78 -42.45 9.08 -16.96
C ILE A 78 -42.02 8.67 -18.37
N ALA A 79 -42.96 8.19 -19.21
CA ALA A 79 -42.67 7.83 -20.60
C ALA A 79 -42.32 9.06 -21.46
N THR A 80 -43.02 10.18 -21.30
CA THR A 80 -42.72 11.43 -22.02
C THR A 80 -41.38 12.03 -21.56
N LEU A 81 -41.12 12.06 -20.24
CA LEU A 81 -39.84 12.50 -19.68
C LEU A 81 -38.66 11.64 -20.17
N ARG A 82 -38.83 10.31 -20.21
CA ARG A 82 -37.83 9.40 -20.76
C ARG A 82 -37.55 9.69 -22.23
N THR A 83 -38.59 9.96 -23.02
CA THR A 83 -38.45 10.29 -24.44
C THR A 83 -37.64 11.58 -24.63
N ALA A 84 -37.93 12.61 -23.83
CA ALA A 84 -37.15 13.85 -23.83
C ALA A 84 -35.69 13.60 -23.40
N PHE A 85 -35.45 12.81 -22.35
CA PHE A 85 -34.10 12.45 -21.90
C PHE A 85 -33.31 11.70 -22.98
N MET A 86 -33.94 10.76 -23.69
CA MET A 86 -33.27 10.02 -24.76
C MET A 86 -32.85 10.94 -25.91
N LYS A 87 -33.68 11.93 -26.28
CA LYS A 87 -33.30 12.93 -27.30
C LYS A 87 -32.08 13.75 -26.89
N ILE A 88 -32.05 14.22 -25.63
CA ILE A 88 -30.89 14.93 -25.07
C ILE A 88 -29.65 14.04 -25.10
N ALA A 89 -29.78 12.79 -24.65
CA ALA A 89 -28.68 11.85 -24.60
C ALA A 89 -28.13 11.55 -26.00
N ASP A 90 -28.99 11.44 -27.02
CA ASP A 90 -28.59 11.20 -28.40
C ASP A 90 -27.83 12.39 -29.01
N GLU A 91 -28.27 13.63 -28.76
CA GLU A 91 -27.53 14.83 -29.17
C GLU A 91 -26.14 14.89 -28.51
N PHE A 92 -26.06 14.68 -27.20
CA PHE A 92 -24.77 14.67 -26.48
C PHE A 92 -23.88 13.50 -26.87
N LYS A 93 -24.47 12.38 -27.29
CA LYS A 93 -23.71 11.20 -27.72
C LYS A 93 -22.85 11.49 -28.94
N ILE A 94 -23.32 12.34 -29.86
CA ILE A 94 -22.56 12.72 -31.06
C ILE A 94 -21.21 13.34 -30.67
N TYR A 95 -21.23 14.31 -29.77
CA TYR A 95 -20.03 15.00 -29.29
C TYR A 95 -19.14 14.09 -28.45
N THR A 96 -19.74 13.38 -27.47
CA THR A 96 -18.97 12.51 -26.56
C THR A 96 -18.34 11.32 -27.28
N GLU A 97 -18.94 10.83 -28.38
CA GLU A 97 -18.38 9.75 -29.18
C GLU A 97 -17.21 10.23 -30.06
N GLU A 98 -17.23 11.47 -30.52
CA GLU A 98 -16.08 12.11 -31.18
C GLU A 98 -14.93 12.35 -30.18
N GLU A 99 -15.23 12.90 -29.00
CA GLU A 99 -14.24 13.09 -27.93
C GLU A 99 -13.65 11.77 -27.45
N LYS A 100 -14.48 10.73 -27.31
CA LYS A 100 -14.02 9.38 -26.96
C LYS A 100 -12.98 8.90 -27.96
N LYS A 101 -13.21 9.08 -29.27
CA LYS A 101 -12.22 8.70 -30.30
C LYS A 101 -10.91 9.48 -30.14
N LYS A 102 -10.99 10.79 -29.88
CA LYS A 102 -9.81 11.64 -29.62
C LYS A 102 -9.02 11.16 -28.39
N VAL A 103 -9.70 10.86 -27.29
CA VAL A 103 -9.10 10.39 -26.04
C VAL A 103 -8.48 9.00 -26.19
N ILE A 104 -9.13 8.09 -26.92
CA ILE A 104 -8.56 6.77 -27.21
C ILE A 104 -7.28 6.91 -28.06
N ALA A 105 -7.29 7.81 -29.06
CA ALA A 105 -6.14 8.07 -29.90
C ALA A 105 -4.94 8.66 -29.14
N THR A 106 -5.17 9.43 -28.06
CA THR A 106 -4.10 9.96 -27.20
C THR A 106 -3.59 8.96 -26.15
N GLY A 107 -4.13 7.73 -26.12
CA GLY A 107 -3.70 6.67 -25.20
C GLY A 107 -4.59 6.48 -23.97
N GLY A 108 -5.75 7.17 -23.93
CA GLY A 108 -6.77 7.03 -22.91
C GLY A 108 -6.42 7.68 -21.57
N LEU A 109 -7.15 7.28 -20.52
CA LEU A 109 -7.00 7.89 -19.19
C LEU A 109 -5.64 7.51 -18.56
N HIS A 110 -4.85 8.52 -18.20
CA HIS A 110 -3.64 8.37 -17.40
C HIS A 110 -3.92 8.65 -15.92
N VAL A 111 -3.71 7.65 -15.07
CA VAL A 111 -3.87 7.77 -13.62
C VAL A 111 -2.51 8.04 -12.98
N VAL A 112 -2.40 9.18 -12.31
CA VAL A 112 -1.19 9.56 -11.55
C VAL A 112 -1.47 9.38 -10.06
N GLY A 113 -0.75 8.44 -9.44
CA GLY A 113 -0.72 8.30 -7.99
C GLY A 113 0.44 9.13 -7.43
N THR A 114 0.15 10.05 -6.51
CA THR A 114 1.15 10.94 -5.91
C THR A 114 1.82 10.34 -4.68
N GLU A 115 1.16 9.38 -4.03
CA GLU A 115 1.63 8.65 -2.86
C GLU A 115 1.07 7.21 -2.92
N ARG A 116 1.53 6.33 -2.03
CA ARG A 116 0.91 5.02 -1.84
C ARG A 116 0.06 4.97 -0.58
N HIS A 117 -1.12 4.40 -0.73
CA HIS A 117 -1.95 4.07 0.42
C HIS A 117 -1.34 2.89 1.18
N GLU A 118 -1.58 2.86 2.49
CA GLU A 118 -1.24 1.71 3.35
C GLU A 118 -1.83 0.38 2.85
N SER A 119 -2.92 0.44 2.07
CA SER A 119 -3.63 -0.72 1.54
C SER A 119 -3.47 -0.78 0.02
N ARG A 120 -2.81 -1.85 -0.45
CA ARG A 120 -2.66 -2.15 -1.89
C ARG A 120 -3.99 -2.26 -2.64
N ARG A 121 -5.07 -2.60 -1.93
CA ARG A 121 -6.42 -2.67 -2.53
C ARG A 121 -6.88 -1.31 -3.03
N ILE A 122 -6.61 -0.25 -2.26
CA ILE A 122 -7.04 1.12 -2.59
C ILE A 122 -6.19 1.65 -3.75
N ASP A 123 -4.88 1.39 -3.75
CA ASP A 123 -4.00 1.70 -4.90
C ASP A 123 -4.49 1.01 -6.19
N ASN A 124 -4.89 -0.25 -6.10
CA ASN A 124 -5.41 -1.00 -7.25
C ASN A 124 -6.79 -0.48 -7.70
N GLN A 125 -7.63 0.03 -6.79
CA GLN A 125 -8.88 0.70 -7.14
C GLN A 125 -8.62 1.99 -7.92
N LEU A 126 -7.60 2.77 -7.52
CA LEU A 126 -7.19 3.97 -8.24
C LEU A 126 -6.67 3.61 -9.64
N ARG A 127 -5.81 2.59 -9.75
CA ARG A 127 -5.35 2.06 -11.04
C ARG A 127 -6.50 1.59 -11.94
N GLY A 128 -7.47 0.90 -11.37
CA GLY A 128 -8.65 0.38 -12.07
C GLY A 128 -9.63 1.46 -12.56
N ARG A 129 -9.34 2.74 -12.34
CA ARG A 129 -10.07 3.84 -12.99
C ARG A 129 -9.71 3.98 -14.47
N SER A 130 -8.46 3.67 -14.84
CA SER A 130 -8.01 3.59 -16.24
C SER A 130 -8.33 2.22 -16.87
N GLY A 131 -8.40 2.18 -18.20
CA GLY A 131 -8.49 0.95 -18.99
C GLY A 131 -9.79 0.14 -18.81
N ARG A 132 -10.92 0.84 -18.67
CA ARG A 132 -12.23 0.19 -18.51
C ARG A 132 -12.70 -0.40 -19.83
N GLN A 133 -13.40 -1.54 -19.78
CA GLN A 133 -13.98 -2.19 -20.97
C GLN A 133 -12.99 -2.45 -22.12
N GLY A 134 -11.69 -2.58 -21.81
CA GLY A 134 -10.64 -2.79 -22.80
C GLY A 134 -10.12 -1.50 -23.47
N ASP A 135 -10.58 -0.32 -23.04
CA ASP A 135 -10.03 0.95 -23.51
C ASP A 135 -8.52 1.06 -23.18
N PRO A 136 -7.73 1.77 -23.99
CA PRO A 136 -6.36 2.09 -23.62
C PRO A 136 -6.34 2.98 -22.37
N GLY A 137 -5.30 2.82 -21.56
CA GLY A 137 -5.12 3.59 -20.35
C GLY A 137 -3.81 3.23 -19.69
N SER A 138 -3.31 4.13 -18.85
CA SER A 138 -2.05 3.92 -18.16
C SER A 138 -2.13 4.43 -16.73
N SER A 139 -1.30 3.87 -15.86
CA SER A 139 -1.19 4.33 -14.49
C SER A 139 0.27 4.38 -14.06
N ARG A 140 0.65 5.41 -13.32
CA ARG A 140 1.98 5.54 -12.74
C ARG A 140 1.87 6.13 -11.35
N PHE A 141 2.59 5.53 -10.41
CA PHE A 141 2.74 6.05 -9.07
C PHE A 141 4.11 6.69 -8.94
N PHE A 142 4.15 7.92 -8.47
CA PHE A 142 5.35 8.61 -8.05
C PHE A 142 5.41 8.50 -6.53
N LEU A 143 6.61 8.29 -5.98
CA LEU A 143 6.81 8.17 -4.55
C LEU A 143 8.02 9.02 -4.16
N SER A 144 7.91 9.71 -3.04
CA SER A 144 9.03 10.38 -2.38
C SER A 144 9.48 9.59 -1.15
N LEU A 145 10.75 9.72 -0.77
CA LEU A 145 11.26 9.15 0.47
C LEU A 145 10.69 9.84 1.72
N GLU A 146 10.07 11.00 1.55
CA GLU A 146 9.38 11.77 2.59
C GLU A 146 7.92 11.35 2.79
N ASP A 147 7.36 10.51 1.91
CA ASP A 147 5.96 10.11 2.00
C ASP A 147 5.67 9.40 3.33
N ASN A 148 4.45 9.57 3.84
CA ASN A 148 4.03 9.03 5.14
C ASN A 148 4.32 7.53 5.28
N ILE A 149 4.18 6.76 4.19
CA ILE A 149 4.50 5.34 4.19
C ILE A 149 5.98 5.09 4.50
N PHE A 150 6.91 5.84 3.90
CA PHE A 150 8.35 5.69 4.16
C PHE A 150 8.79 6.29 5.48
N ARG A 151 8.09 7.33 5.97
CA ARG A 151 8.31 7.93 7.29
C ARG A 151 8.06 6.95 8.43
N ILE A 152 7.04 6.09 8.30
CA ILE A 152 6.75 4.99 9.25
C ILE A 152 7.84 3.91 9.20
N PHE A 153 8.60 3.80 8.11
CA PHE A 153 9.49 2.65 7.88
C PHE A 153 10.99 2.97 8.04
N GLY A 154 11.44 4.22 7.94
CA GLY A 154 12.86 4.59 8.05
C GLY A 154 13.28 5.26 9.36
N GLY A 155 12.31 5.66 10.20
CA GLY A 155 12.52 6.47 11.41
C GLY A 155 12.77 5.67 12.69
N ASP A 156 12.24 4.45 12.80
CA ASP A 156 12.10 3.74 14.09
C ASP A 156 13.36 3.65 14.95
N ARG A 157 14.55 3.53 14.35
CA ARG A 157 15.79 3.34 15.14
C ARG A 157 16.41 4.65 15.60
N ILE A 158 16.33 5.70 14.78
CA ILE A 158 16.79 7.02 15.20
C ILE A 158 15.74 7.59 16.14
N GLN A 159 14.45 7.53 15.78
CA GLN A 159 13.31 7.98 16.58
C GLN A 159 13.19 7.29 17.96
N ALA A 160 13.54 6.00 18.08
CA ALA A 160 13.56 5.30 19.38
C ALA A 160 14.71 5.73 20.30
N ASN A 161 15.77 6.36 19.78
CA ASN A 161 16.92 6.83 20.59
C ASN A 161 16.98 8.36 20.68
N ILE A 162 16.52 9.06 19.64
CA ILE A 162 16.49 10.51 19.44
C ILE A 162 15.17 10.80 18.73
N GLY A 163 14.16 11.29 19.45
CA GLY A 163 12.88 11.63 18.85
C GLY A 163 13.01 12.84 17.92
N PRO A 164 12.15 12.98 16.88
CA PRO A 164 12.17 14.11 15.96
C PRO A 164 11.88 15.47 16.63
N GLY A 165 11.44 15.48 17.89
CA GLY A 165 11.25 16.68 18.73
C GLY A 165 12.22 16.80 19.91
N THR A 166 13.25 15.95 19.98
CA THR A 166 14.23 15.95 21.07
C THR A 166 15.29 17.02 20.81
N PRO A 167 15.49 18.01 21.73
CA PRO A 167 16.52 19.03 21.57
C PRO A 167 17.92 18.42 21.37
N ARG A 168 18.74 19.05 20.55
CA ARG A 168 20.08 18.56 20.16
C ARG A 168 20.97 18.21 21.36
N GLU A 169 20.85 18.97 22.44
CA GLU A 169 21.61 18.78 23.69
C GLU A 169 21.28 17.46 24.40
N SER A 170 20.12 16.87 24.12
CA SER A 170 19.65 15.61 24.72
C SER A 170 19.86 14.39 23.82
N TRP A 171 20.63 14.55 22.73
CA TRP A 171 20.95 13.45 21.83
C TRP A 171 22.04 12.56 22.42
N ASP A 172 21.69 11.29 22.71
CA ASP A 172 22.67 10.29 23.14
C ASP A 172 23.34 9.63 21.93
N LEU A 173 24.29 10.36 21.33
CA LEU A 173 25.06 9.92 20.17
C LEU A 173 25.90 8.67 20.49
N GLY A 174 26.37 8.53 21.73
CA GLY A 174 27.14 7.36 22.17
C GLY A 174 26.33 6.07 22.08
N LYS A 175 25.09 6.05 22.61
CA LYS A 175 24.20 4.89 22.49
C LYS A 175 23.80 4.60 21.05
N LEU A 176 23.58 5.65 20.24
CA LEU A 176 23.25 5.48 18.82
C LEU A 176 24.40 4.81 18.07
N ILE A 177 25.62 5.30 18.22
CA ILE A 177 26.82 4.75 17.59
C ILE A 177 27.05 3.29 18.00
N ALA A 178 26.98 3.00 19.30
CA ALA A 178 27.15 1.64 19.81
C ALA A 178 26.14 0.65 19.18
N LYS A 179 24.87 1.06 19.05
CA LYS A 179 23.86 0.26 18.36
C LYS A 179 24.17 0.11 16.88
N VAL A 180 24.52 1.19 16.17
CA VAL A 180 24.84 1.12 14.73
C VAL A 180 26.02 0.18 14.46
N GLN A 181 27.08 0.28 15.26
CA GLN A 181 28.28 -0.56 15.16
C GLN A 181 27.98 -2.05 15.43
N GLN A 182 27.04 -2.35 16.34
CA GLN A 182 26.60 -3.73 16.57
C GLN A 182 26.00 -4.37 15.30
N TYR A 183 25.30 -3.59 14.47
CA TYR A 183 24.70 -4.08 13.23
C TYR A 183 25.68 -4.06 12.04
N CYS A 184 26.57 -3.09 12.01
CA CYS A 184 27.55 -2.92 10.95
C CYS A 184 28.94 -2.65 11.54
N TYR A 185 29.78 -3.70 11.59
CA TYR A 185 31.15 -3.59 12.08
C TYR A 185 32.05 -2.71 11.19
N LEU A 186 31.61 -2.34 9.99
CA LEU A 186 32.35 -1.47 9.08
C LEU A 186 32.21 0.02 9.43
N LEU A 187 31.33 0.37 10.36
CA LEU A 187 31.07 1.75 10.80
C LEU A 187 31.80 2.10 12.13
N ASN A 188 32.96 1.47 12.37
CA ASN A 188 33.74 1.69 13.58
C ASN A 188 34.37 3.09 13.67
N ASP A 189 34.38 3.84 12.56
CA ASP A 189 34.94 5.19 12.46
C ASP A 189 33.95 6.30 12.86
N LEU A 190 32.70 5.94 13.15
CA LEU A 190 31.73 6.89 13.69
C LEU A 190 32.12 7.33 15.10
N THR A 191 32.46 8.62 15.24
CA THR A 191 32.65 9.26 16.55
C THR A 191 31.55 10.30 16.82
N PRO A 192 31.21 10.57 18.10
CA PRO A 192 30.24 11.62 18.45
C PRO A 192 30.61 12.98 17.86
N GLU A 193 31.89 13.34 17.90
CA GLU A 193 32.44 14.59 17.35
C GLU A 193 32.24 14.73 15.83
N LEU A 194 32.37 13.61 15.10
CA LEU A 194 32.13 13.58 13.65
C LEU A 194 30.65 13.80 13.34
N LEU A 195 29.76 13.20 14.14
CA LEU A 195 28.32 13.39 13.98
C LEU A 195 27.89 14.81 14.35
N GLU A 196 28.44 15.39 15.41
CA GLU A 196 28.14 16.77 15.83
C GLU A 196 28.63 17.81 14.81
N SER A 197 29.79 17.60 14.20
CA SER A 197 30.34 18.52 13.19
C SER A 197 29.64 18.44 11.84
N LYS A 198 29.16 17.25 11.44
CA LYS A 198 28.53 17.03 10.14
C LYS A 198 27.01 17.16 10.14
N CYS A 199 26.36 17.03 11.29
CA CYS A 199 24.91 17.00 11.39
C CYS A 199 24.41 18.22 12.16
N SER A 200 23.69 19.11 11.47
CA SER A 200 23.03 20.28 12.08
C SER A 200 21.63 19.95 12.59
N SER A 201 20.91 19.09 11.86
CA SER A 201 19.52 18.71 12.11
C SER A 201 19.36 17.19 12.21
N TYR A 202 18.17 16.76 12.66
CA TYR A 202 17.80 15.33 12.70
C TYR A 202 17.81 14.71 11.29
N GLU A 203 17.38 15.49 10.30
CA GLU A 203 17.36 15.09 8.89
C GLU A 203 18.78 14.89 8.36
N ASP A 204 19.70 15.81 8.67
CA ASP A 204 21.11 15.68 8.29
C ASP A 204 21.75 14.43 8.92
N LEU A 205 21.44 14.14 10.19
CA LEU A 205 21.92 12.94 10.88
C LEU A 205 21.42 11.67 10.19
N GLN A 206 20.13 11.64 9.82
CA GLN A 206 19.54 10.51 9.14
C GLN A 206 20.15 10.31 7.75
N GLU A 207 20.34 11.38 6.99
CA GLU A 207 20.93 11.33 5.66
C GLU A 207 22.42 10.92 5.69
N TYR A 208 23.17 11.44 6.65
CA TYR A 208 24.56 11.05 6.85
C TYR A 208 24.69 9.57 7.18
N LEU A 209 23.92 9.05 8.14
CA LEU A 209 23.95 7.62 8.49
C LEU A 209 23.49 6.72 7.34
N ARG A 210 22.51 7.17 6.53
CA ARG A 210 22.09 6.45 5.31
C ARG A 210 23.23 6.36 4.29
N THR A 211 23.95 7.45 4.07
CA THR A 211 25.08 7.51 3.14
C THR A 211 26.20 6.60 3.59
N ARG A 212 26.60 6.70 4.87
CA ARG A 212 27.60 5.83 5.49
C ARG A 212 27.22 4.34 5.43
N GLY A 213 25.95 4.01 5.67
CA GLY A 213 25.45 2.64 5.53
C GLY A 213 25.58 2.09 4.11
N ARG A 214 25.30 2.92 3.09
CA ARG A 214 25.48 2.54 1.67
C ARG A 214 26.95 2.31 1.33
N GLU A 215 27.84 3.20 1.76
CA GLU A 215 29.30 3.04 1.58
C GLU A 215 29.80 1.73 2.20
N ALA A 216 29.39 1.44 3.44
CA ALA A 216 29.73 0.19 4.12
C ALA A 216 29.21 -1.04 3.37
N TYR A 217 28.02 -0.96 2.77
CA TYR A 217 27.48 -2.04 1.94
C TYR A 217 28.29 -2.24 0.65
N PHE A 218 28.70 -1.17 -0.04
CA PHE A 218 29.55 -1.30 -1.23
C PHE A 218 30.90 -1.93 -0.90
N GLN A 219 31.55 -1.49 0.19
CA GLN A 219 32.79 -2.11 0.68
C GLN A 219 32.58 -3.60 1.00
N LYS A 220 31.47 -3.94 1.65
CA LYS A 220 31.12 -5.34 1.93
C LYS A 220 30.93 -6.15 0.65
N ALA A 221 30.20 -5.61 -0.32
CA ALA A 221 29.96 -6.25 -1.60
C ALA A 221 31.28 -6.51 -2.33
N GLU A 222 32.21 -5.54 -2.37
CA GLU A 222 33.55 -5.73 -2.96
C GLU A 222 34.35 -6.83 -2.26
N ILE A 223 34.31 -6.91 -0.92
CA ILE A 223 35.00 -7.97 -0.16
C ILE A 223 34.45 -9.35 -0.52
N VAL A 224 33.13 -9.48 -0.70
CA VAL A 224 32.47 -10.74 -1.04
C VAL A 224 32.72 -11.10 -2.51
N GLU A 225 32.64 -10.13 -3.42
CA GLU A 225 32.85 -10.31 -4.86
C GLU A 225 34.28 -10.73 -5.19
N LYS A 226 35.27 -10.27 -4.41
CA LYS A 226 36.67 -10.72 -4.49
C LYS A 226 36.83 -12.23 -4.23
N GLN A 227 35.92 -12.84 -3.49
CA GLN A 227 35.97 -14.27 -3.22
C GLN A 227 35.35 -15.10 -4.34
N ALA A 228 34.20 -14.66 -4.85
CA ALA A 228 33.59 -15.21 -6.05
C ALA A 228 32.69 -14.16 -6.73
N PRO A 229 32.79 -14.00 -8.05
CA PRO A 229 31.94 -13.09 -8.79
C PRO A 229 30.47 -13.54 -8.72
N GLY A 230 29.55 -12.61 -8.46
CA GLY A 230 28.12 -12.84 -8.33
C GLY A 230 27.65 -13.34 -6.96
N LEU A 231 28.57 -13.70 -6.06
CA LEU A 231 28.22 -14.31 -4.78
C LEU A 231 27.38 -13.39 -3.89
N MET A 232 27.63 -12.09 -3.93
CA MET A 232 26.87 -11.12 -3.12
C MET A 232 25.39 -11.10 -3.50
N LYS A 233 25.08 -11.11 -4.81
CA LYS A 233 23.69 -11.10 -5.30
C LYS A 233 22.94 -12.38 -4.92
N GLU A 234 23.63 -13.52 -5.01
CA GLU A 234 23.05 -14.81 -4.60
C GLU A 234 22.82 -14.85 -3.08
N ALA A 235 23.79 -14.35 -2.30
CA ALA A 235 23.69 -14.26 -0.86
C ALA A 235 22.52 -13.35 -0.44
N GLU A 236 22.35 -12.18 -1.06
CA GLU A 236 21.22 -11.29 -0.78
C GLU A 236 19.88 -11.97 -1.03
N ARG A 237 19.73 -12.61 -2.19
CA ARG A 237 18.50 -13.34 -2.53
C ARG A 237 18.21 -14.41 -1.49
N PHE A 238 19.23 -15.20 -1.12
CA PHE A 238 19.09 -16.25 -0.13
C PHE A 238 18.72 -15.71 1.26
N LEU A 239 19.42 -14.67 1.73
CA LEU A 239 19.20 -14.06 3.04
C LEU A 239 17.83 -13.42 3.15
N ILE A 240 17.36 -12.75 2.10
CA ILE A 240 16.02 -12.16 2.04
C ILE A 240 14.96 -13.26 2.10
N LEU A 241 15.05 -14.26 1.21
CA LEU A 241 14.06 -15.34 1.15
C LEU A 241 14.00 -16.14 2.45
N SER A 242 15.16 -16.52 3.00
CA SER A 242 15.25 -17.28 4.26
C SER A 242 14.62 -16.54 5.44
N ASN A 243 14.88 -15.24 5.57
CA ASN A 243 14.28 -14.43 6.63
C ASN A 243 12.77 -14.22 6.45
N ILE A 244 12.32 -13.99 5.21
CA ILE A 244 10.89 -13.87 4.90
C ILE A 244 10.18 -15.18 5.25
N ASP A 245 10.68 -16.32 4.76
CA ASP A 245 10.05 -17.61 4.97
C ASP A 245 9.97 -17.98 6.46
N LYS A 246 11.02 -17.70 7.22
CA LYS A 246 11.06 -17.94 8.67
C LYS A 246 10.03 -17.07 9.40
N LEU A 247 10.11 -15.75 9.22
CA LEU A 247 9.26 -14.81 9.97
C LEU A 247 7.80 -14.86 9.51
N TRP A 248 7.54 -15.21 8.25
CA TRP A 248 6.19 -15.44 7.77
C TRP A 248 5.55 -16.67 8.41
N LYS A 249 6.28 -17.78 8.58
CA LYS A 249 5.80 -18.95 9.31
C LYS A 249 5.47 -18.61 10.77
N GLU A 250 6.34 -17.87 11.44
CA GLU A 250 6.11 -17.39 12.80
C GLU A 250 4.89 -16.46 12.88
N HIS A 251 4.72 -15.55 11.91
CA HIS A 251 3.56 -14.67 11.81
C HIS A 251 2.25 -15.43 11.60
N LEU A 252 2.22 -16.44 10.72
CA LEU A 252 1.04 -17.29 10.54
C LEU A 252 0.67 -18.06 11.82
N GLN A 253 1.67 -18.47 12.60
CA GLN A 253 1.43 -19.09 13.90
C GLN A 253 0.86 -18.06 14.90
N ALA A 254 1.42 -16.85 14.97
CA ALA A 254 0.91 -15.77 15.82
C ALA A 254 -0.53 -15.39 15.47
N LEU A 255 -0.86 -15.32 14.18
CA LEU A 255 -2.20 -15.00 13.69
C LEU A 255 -3.25 -16.04 14.13
N LYS A 256 -2.87 -17.33 14.18
CA LYS A 256 -3.75 -18.39 14.72
C LYS A 256 -4.08 -18.18 16.19
N PHE A 257 -3.11 -17.74 16.99
CA PHE A 257 -3.35 -17.42 18.41
C PHE A 257 -4.25 -16.20 18.57
N VAL A 258 -4.05 -15.14 17.79
CA VAL A 258 -4.94 -13.96 17.80
C VAL A 258 -6.36 -14.36 17.42
N GLN A 259 -6.54 -15.19 16.40
CA GLN A 259 -7.86 -15.67 15.99
C GLN A 259 -8.60 -16.41 17.13
N GLN A 260 -7.89 -17.22 17.90
CA GLN A 260 -8.46 -17.93 19.06
C GLN A 260 -8.75 -16.97 20.23
N ALA A 261 -7.84 -16.05 20.52
CA ALA A 261 -7.96 -15.11 21.65
C ALA A 261 -9.08 -14.07 21.44
N VAL A 262 -9.27 -13.60 20.20
CA VAL A 262 -10.26 -12.58 19.88
C VAL A 262 -11.69 -13.09 20.00
N GLY A 263 -11.92 -14.39 19.84
CA GLY A 263 -13.20 -15.03 20.17
C GLY A 263 -13.61 -14.84 21.65
N LEU A 264 -12.63 -14.76 22.55
CA LEU A 264 -12.86 -14.49 23.98
C LEU A 264 -13.07 -12.98 24.27
N ARG A 265 -12.67 -12.08 23.38
CA ARG A 265 -12.87 -10.63 23.55
C ARG A 265 -14.28 -10.15 23.19
N GLY A 266 -15.05 -10.97 22.45
CA GLY A 266 -16.47 -10.72 22.21
C GLY A 266 -17.30 -10.62 23.50
N TYR A 267 -16.85 -11.26 24.58
CA TYR A 267 -17.47 -11.14 25.92
C TYR A 267 -17.33 -9.73 26.52
N ALA A 268 -16.36 -8.93 26.06
CA ALA A 268 -16.14 -7.56 26.50
C ALA A 268 -16.85 -6.51 25.62
N GLN A 269 -17.84 -6.91 24.82
CA GLN A 269 -18.60 -6.04 23.90
C GLN A 269 -17.76 -5.29 22.86
N ARG A 270 -16.53 -5.72 22.62
CA ARG A 270 -15.72 -5.23 21.49
C ARG A 270 -15.96 -6.12 20.28
N ASP A 271 -16.05 -5.51 19.10
CA ASP A 271 -16.20 -6.25 17.85
C ASP A 271 -14.96 -7.13 17.60
N PRO A 272 -15.11 -8.47 17.62
CA PRO A 272 -14.00 -9.39 17.40
C PRO A 272 -13.32 -9.17 16.05
N LEU A 273 -14.07 -8.79 15.00
CA LEU A 273 -13.47 -8.60 13.69
C LEU A 273 -12.55 -7.38 13.65
N ILE A 274 -12.90 -6.31 14.37
CA ILE A 274 -12.08 -5.09 14.44
C ILE A 274 -10.80 -5.36 15.22
N GLU A 275 -10.91 -6.01 16.38
CA GLU A 275 -9.76 -6.38 17.23
C GLU A 275 -8.79 -7.31 16.48
N TYR A 276 -9.29 -8.34 15.79
CA TYR A 276 -8.47 -9.22 14.97
C TYR A 276 -7.71 -8.46 13.88
N LYS A 277 -8.36 -7.51 13.19
CA LYS A 277 -7.72 -6.71 12.15
C LYS A 277 -6.62 -5.82 12.71
N LEU A 278 -6.89 -5.14 13.83
CA LEU A 278 -5.92 -4.25 14.46
C LEU A 278 -4.69 -5.02 14.96
N GLU A 279 -4.91 -6.10 15.69
CA GLU A 279 -3.81 -6.89 16.25
C GLU A 279 -3.05 -7.66 15.16
N GLY A 280 -3.76 -8.23 14.18
CA GLY A 280 -3.14 -8.86 13.01
C GLY A 280 -2.30 -7.88 12.19
N TYR A 281 -2.75 -6.63 12.04
CA TYR A 281 -2.00 -5.58 11.36
C TYR A 281 -0.73 -5.18 12.13
N ASN A 282 -0.83 -5.00 13.45
CA ASN A 282 0.34 -4.69 14.28
C ASN A 282 1.39 -5.80 14.22
N LEU A 283 0.97 -7.07 14.31
CA LEU A 283 1.87 -8.22 14.15
C LEU A 283 2.53 -8.26 12.76
N PHE A 284 1.82 -7.84 11.71
CA PHE A 284 2.36 -7.76 10.37
C PHE A 284 3.43 -6.65 10.25
N LEU A 285 3.16 -5.47 10.81
CA LEU A 285 4.14 -4.38 10.84
C LEU A 285 5.41 -4.78 11.59
N ASP A 286 5.26 -5.43 12.75
CA ASP A 286 6.37 -5.93 13.55
C ASP A 286 7.20 -6.97 12.78
N MET A 287 6.54 -7.92 12.13
CA MET A 287 7.20 -8.92 11.28
C MET A 287 7.99 -8.25 10.15
N MET A 288 7.39 -7.28 9.44
CA MET A 288 8.07 -6.55 8.36
C MET A 288 9.27 -5.73 8.85
N ALA A 289 9.17 -5.13 10.05
CA ALA A 289 10.30 -4.46 10.68
C ALA A 289 11.40 -5.46 11.10
N GLN A 290 11.02 -6.65 11.58
CA GLN A 290 11.97 -7.73 11.91
C GLN A 290 12.68 -8.27 10.68
N ILE A 291 11.98 -8.53 9.57
CA ILE A 291 12.57 -9.00 8.31
C ILE A 291 13.66 -8.04 7.87
N ARG A 292 13.36 -6.73 7.82
CA ARG A 292 14.33 -5.71 7.41
C ARG A 292 15.55 -5.67 8.33
N ARG A 293 15.33 -5.70 9.65
CA ARG A 293 16.43 -5.72 10.64
C ARG A 293 17.33 -6.94 10.48
N ASN A 294 16.72 -8.12 10.35
CA ASN A 294 17.46 -9.37 10.26
C ASN A 294 18.22 -9.47 8.94
N VAL A 295 17.62 -9.08 7.82
CA VAL A 295 18.30 -9.06 6.52
C VAL A 295 19.50 -8.13 6.55
N ILE A 296 19.35 -6.89 7.04
CA ILE A 296 20.47 -5.94 7.15
C ILE A 296 21.60 -6.54 8.00
N TYR A 297 21.25 -7.07 9.18
CA TYR A 297 22.23 -7.71 10.07
C TYR A 297 22.93 -8.90 9.40
N SER A 298 22.15 -9.79 8.78
CA SER A 298 22.67 -10.99 8.10
C SER A 298 23.58 -10.63 6.94
N VAL A 299 23.27 -9.58 6.15
CA VAL A 299 24.10 -9.13 5.04
C VAL A 299 25.47 -8.66 5.53
N TYR A 300 25.52 -7.85 6.59
CA TYR A 300 26.82 -7.40 7.12
C TYR A 300 27.59 -8.55 7.78
N GLN A 301 26.93 -9.42 8.54
CA GLN A 301 27.56 -10.56 9.20
C GLN A 301 27.90 -11.72 8.27
N PHE A 302 27.42 -11.71 7.03
CA PHE A 302 27.66 -12.77 6.06
C PHE A 302 29.15 -12.98 5.84
N LYS A 303 29.63 -14.19 6.15
CA LYS A 303 30.99 -14.64 5.88
C LYS A 303 30.90 -15.85 4.97
N PRO A 304 31.19 -15.70 3.67
CA PRO A 304 31.29 -16.84 2.77
C PRO A 304 32.35 -17.83 3.26
N VAL A 305 31.97 -19.10 3.38
CA VAL A 305 32.88 -20.21 3.68
C VAL A 305 33.06 -20.98 2.38
N MET A 306 34.26 -20.95 1.80
CA MET A 306 34.57 -21.82 0.66
C MET A 306 34.57 -23.27 1.15
N LYS A 307 33.59 -24.05 0.68
CA LYS A 307 33.67 -25.50 0.78
C LYS A 307 34.80 -25.94 -0.15
N LYS A 308 35.95 -26.33 0.41
CA LYS A 308 36.90 -27.18 -0.34
C LYS A 308 36.09 -28.37 -0.84
N GLN A 309 36.08 -28.58 -2.16
CA GLN A 309 35.67 -29.86 -2.71
C GLN A 309 36.60 -30.90 -2.07
N GLU A 310 36.11 -31.60 -1.05
CA GLU A 310 36.68 -32.91 -0.74
C GLU A 310 36.50 -33.70 -2.02
N GLU A 311 37.63 -34.07 -2.60
CA GLU A 311 37.73 -34.92 -3.77
C GLU A 311 36.69 -36.05 -3.65
N GLU A 312 35.89 -36.20 -4.70
CA GLU A 312 35.25 -37.47 -5.01
C GLU A 312 36.34 -38.51 -5.35
N SER A 313 37.16 -38.85 -4.36
CA SER A 313 37.93 -40.08 -4.27
C SER A 313 37.35 -40.89 -3.11
N SER A 314 36.02 -41.05 -3.11
CA SER A 314 35.43 -42.21 -2.47
C SER A 314 35.99 -43.44 -3.21
N GLU A 315 37.02 -44.04 -2.61
CA GLU A 315 37.43 -45.41 -2.87
C GLU A 315 36.17 -46.23 -3.13
N LYS A 316 36.10 -46.85 -4.32
CA LYS A 316 35.18 -47.94 -4.60
C LYS A 316 35.36 -48.98 -3.48
N LYS A 317 34.54 -48.89 -2.43
CA LYS A 317 34.43 -49.94 -1.42
C LYS A 317 33.75 -51.12 -2.09
N ASP A 318 34.56 -52.05 -2.57
CA ASP A 318 34.15 -53.37 -3.02
C ASP A 318 33.10 -53.97 -2.07
N PRO A 319 31.91 -54.36 -2.54
CA PRO A 319 30.85 -54.92 -1.69
C PRO A 319 31.23 -56.26 -1.04
N LYS A 320 32.33 -56.90 -1.46
CA LYS A 320 32.70 -58.26 -1.04
C LYS A 320 33.43 -58.34 0.31
N LYS A 321 33.86 -57.23 0.92
CA LYS A 321 34.58 -57.27 2.22
C LYS A 321 33.69 -57.20 3.46
N ASN A 322 32.41 -56.83 3.32
CA ASN A 322 31.48 -56.74 4.46
C ASN A 322 30.76 -58.06 4.81
N LEU A 323 30.72 -59.06 3.93
CA LEU A 323 30.15 -60.37 4.29
C LEU A 323 31.05 -61.20 5.21
N GLN A 324 32.38 -61.04 5.17
CA GLN A 324 33.29 -61.79 6.05
C GLN A 324 33.35 -61.25 7.48
N LYS A 325 33.04 -59.97 7.71
CA LYS A 325 33.02 -59.37 9.06
C LYS A 325 31.73 -59.67 9.82
N GLY A 326 30.60 -59.89 9.13
CA GLY A 326 29.34 -60.34 9.75
C GLY A 326 29.39 -61.79 10.23
N ALA A 327 30.01 -62.69 9.44
CA ALA A 327 30.08 -64.12 9.77
C ALA A 327 30.99 -64.42 10.98
N LYS A 328 32.06 -63.64 11.21
CA LYS A 328 32.92 -63.81 12.41
C LYS A 328 32.25 -63.35 13.71
N LYS A 329 31.25 -62.45 13.66
CA LYS A 329 30.55 -61.99 14.87
C LYS A 329 29.43 -62.93 15.33
N LEU A 330 28.82 -63.71 14.43
CA LEU A 330 27.83 -64.72 14.84
C LEU A 330 28.48 -66.00 15.42
N GLY A 331 29.67 -66.39 14.94
CA GLY A 331 30.36 -67.58 15.49
C GLY A 331 30.91 -67.41 16.91
N ALA A 332 31.23 -66.18 17.32
CA ALA A 332 31.76 -65.90 18.67
C ALA A 332 30.68 -65.80 19.76
N ALA A 333 29.41 -65.60 19.38
CA ALA A 333 28.29 -65.52 20.32
C ALA A 333 27.67 -66.88 20.68
N GLN A 334 28.01 -67.95 19.94
CA GLN A 334 27.52 -69.31 20.18
C GLN A 334 28.50 -70.22 20.95
N ALA A 335 29.68 -69.73 21.31
CA ALA A 335 30.67 -70.47 22.11
C ALA A 335 30.74 -69.98 23.58
N ALA A 336 29.80 -69.14 24.02
CA ALA A 336 29.72 -68.59 25.38
C ALA A 336 28.30 -68.71 25.98
N SER A 337 27.65 -69.85 25.77
CA SER A 337 26.50 -70.34 26.55
C SER A 337 26.65 -71.83 26.80
#